data_AF-A0A7V1LJS8-F1
#
_entry.id   AF-A0A7V1LJS8-F1
#
_cell.length_a   1.000
_cell.length_b   1.000
_cell.length_c   1.000
_cell.angle_alpha   90.00
_cell.angle_beta   90.00
_cell.angle_gamma   90.00
#
_symmetry.space_group_name_H-M   'P 1'
#
loop_
_entity.id
_entity.type
_entity.pdbx_description
1 polymer ?
#
loop_
_entity_poly.entity_id
_entity_poly.type
_entity_poly.pdbx_seq_one_letter_code
_entity_poly.pdbx_strand_id
1 'polypeptide(L)'
;LKYDVVDMGHFDKLPRYRHILEQMGLRQDEVAYIGDDVQDLCILKRVGFSVTVANGRPQLKERVDYVTAAEGGKGAVREVIDLILYHQGKWAALIEKLEQ
;
A
#
# COMPACT_ATOMS: atom_id res chain seq x y z
N LEU A 1 0.26 8.29 -13.81
CA LEU A 1 -0.48 7.16 -13.19
C LEU A 1 -1.96 7.48 -13.26
N LYS A 2 -2.81 6.51 -13.59
CA LYS A 2 -4.27 6.64 -13.54
C LYS A 2 -4.73 6.13 -12.18
N TYR A 3 -5.62 6.87 -11.53
CA TYR A 3 -6.25 6.48 -10.27
C TYR A 3 -7.76 6.51 -10.46
N ASP A 4 -8.45 5.49 -9.97
CA ASP A 4 -9.91 5.43 -10.02
C ASP A 4 -10.54 6.25 -8.88
N VAL A 5 -9.84 6.38 -7.75
CA VAL A 5 -10.27 7.13 -6.57
C VAL A 5 -9.13 8.00 -6.04
N VAL A 6 -9.44 9.26 -5.73
CA VAL A 6 -8.55 10.19 -5.02
C VAL A 6 -9.34 10.80 -3.86
N ASP A 7 -8.85 10.63 -2.64
CA ASP A 7 -9.51 11.06 -1.41
C ASP A 7 -8.49 11.82 -0.53
N MET A 8 -8.78 13.08 -0.19
CA MET A 8 -7.82 14.01 0.41
C MET A 8 -8.49 14.95 1.41
N GLY A 9 -7.72 15.50 2.35
CA GLY A 9 -8.20 16.53 3.30
C GLY A 9 -8.85 15.96 4.56
N HIS A 10 -8.64 14.68 4.86
CA HIS A 10 -9.22 14.01 6.01
C HIS A 10 -8.17 13.66 7.06
N PHE A 11 -8.40 14.10 8.30
CA PHE A 11 -7.60 13.70 9.44
C PHE A 11 -7.96 12.26 9.89
N ASP A 12 -9.25 11.96 10.02
CA ASP A 12 -9.72 10.61 10.29
C ASP A 12 -9.83 9.81 8.98
N LYS A 13 -8.88 8.90 8.77
CA LYS A 13 -8.80 8.09 7.55
C LYS A 13 -9.75 6.90 7.55
N LEU A 14 -10.21 6.43 8.72
CA LEU A 14 -10.94 5.16 8.82
C LEU A 14 -12.33 5.20 8.16
N PRO A 15 -13.16 6.24 8.32
CA PRO A 15 -14.44 6.35 7.62
C PRO A 15 -14.28 6.40 6.10
N ARG A 16 -13.28 7.14 5.59
CA ARG A 16 -13.00 7.24 4.15
C ARG A 16 -12.50 5.92 3.59
N TYR A 17 -11.60 5.25 4.29
CA TYR A 17 -11.15 3.91 3.92
C TYR A 17 -12.31 2.92 3.77
N ARG A 18 -13.23 2.87 4.75
CA ARG A 18 -14.43 2.00 4.66
C ARG A 18 -15.31 2.35 3.47
N HIS A 19 -15.51 3.64 3.21
CA HIS A 19 -16.28 4.08 2.04
C HIS A 19 -15.64 3.61 0.73
N ILE A 20 -14.31 3.69 0.60
CA ILE A 20 -13.60 3.20 -0.59
C ILE A 20 -13.77 1.69 -0.74
N LEU A 21 -13.69 0.90 0.34
CA LEU A 21 -13.94 -0.55 0.28
C LEU A 21 -15.34 -0.87 -0.23
N GLU A 22 -16.35 -0.18 0.30
CA GLU A 22 -17.75 -0.36 -0.11
C GLU A 22 -17.95 0.00 -1.59
N GLN A 23 -17.39 1.13 -2.04
CA GLN A 23 -17.48 1.56 -3.43
C GLN A 23 -16.78 0.58 -4.39
N MET A 24 -15.66 -0.01 -3.97
CA MET A 24 -14.87 -0.94 -4.79
C MET A 24 -15.31 -2.41 -4.64
N GLY A 25 -16.19 -2.73 -3.69
CA GLY A 25 -16.62 -4.09 -3.40
C GLY A 25 -15.49 -4.99 -2.86
N LEU A 26 -14.52 -4.41 -2.13
CA LEU A 26 -13.34 -5.12 -1.62
C LEU A 26 -13.46 -5.47 -0.14
N ARG A 27 -12.89 -6.61 0.26
CA ARG A 27 -12.68 -6.93 1.68
C ARG A 27 -11.33 -6.38 2.16
N GLN A 28 -11.19 -6.21 3.48
CA GLN A 28 -9.96 -5.65 4.07
C GLN A 28 -8.73 -6.54 3.81
N ASP A 29 -8.90 -7.86 3.81
CA ASP A 29 -7.87 -8.87 3.50
C ASP A 29 -7.37 -8.82 2.05
N GLU A 30 -8.08 -8.13 1.16
CA GLU A 30 -7.72 -7.96 -0.25
C GLU A 30 -6.94 -6.67 -0.51
N VAL A 31 -6.66 -5.89 0.54
CA VAL A 31 -6.04 -4.56 0.42
C VAL A 31 -4.58 -4.58 0.85
N ALA A 32 -3.74 -3.92 0.04
CA ALA A 32 -2.43 -3.45 0.46
C ALA A 32 -2.50 -1.96 0.81
N TYR A 33 -1.90 -1.54 1.93
CA TYR A 33 -1.85 -0.14 2.36
C TYR A 33 -0.44 0.26 2.80
N ILE A 34 0.02 1.41 2.29
CA ILE A 34 1.32 1.99 2.62
C ILE A 34 1.09 3.29 3.41
N GLY A 35 1.69 3.40 4.60
CA GLY A 35 1.65 4.60 5.44
C GLY A 35 3.02 4.92 6.05
N ASP A 36 3.17 6.10 6.64
CA ASP A 36 4.46 6.54 7.21
C ASP A 36 4.33 7.20 8.60
N ASP A 37 3.12 7.58 9.01
CA ASP A 37 2.84 8.27 10.27
C ASP A 37 1.80 7.51 11.13
N VAL A 38 1.72 7.82 12.43
CA VAL A 38 0.86 7.15 13.41
C VAL A 38 -0.62 7.19 13.05
N GLN A 39 -1.07 8.20 12.30
CA GLN A 39 -2.44 8.29 11.79
C GLN A 39 -2.80 7.13 10.86
N ASP A 40 -1.80 6.52 10.20
CA ASP A 40 -1.98 5.39 9.30
C ASP A 40 -2.23 4.07 10.04
N LEU A 41 -1.87 3.99 11.33
CA LEU A 41 -2.07 2.78 12.14
C LEU A 41 -3.54 2.34 12.21
N CYS A 42 -4.48 3.27 12.04
CA CYS A 42 -5.89 2.93 11.97
C CYS A 42 -6.25 2.09 10.73
N ILE A 43 -5.50 2.19 9.63
CA ILE A 43 -5.72 1.36 8.44
C ILE A 43 -4.71 0.21 8.38
N LEU A 44 -3.44 0.48 8.68
CA LEU A 44 -2.37 -0.53 8.63
C LEU A 44 -2.69 -1.78 9.45
N LYS A 45 -3.36 -1.65 10.60
CA LYS A 45 -3.74 -2.82 11.44
C LYS A 45 -4.91 -3.66 10.91
N ARG A 46 -5.53 -3.26 9.80
CA ARG A 46 -6.79 -3.84 9.30
C ARG A 46 -6.64 -4.53 7.94
N VAL A 47 -5.70 -4.08 7.14
CA VAL A 47 -5.51 -4.53 5.76
C VAL A 47 -4.83 -5.90 5.69
N GLY A 48 -5.00 -6.61 4.57
CA GLY A 48 -4.36 -7.90 4.34
C GLY A 48 -2.85 -7.79 4.13
N PHE A 49 -2.35 -6.65 3.65
CA PHE A 49 -0.92 -6.38 3.54
C PHE A 49 -0.58 -4.94 3.91
N SER A 50 0.06 -4.77 5.06
CA SER A 50 0.41 -3.48 5.63
C SER A 50 1.89 -3.17 5.42
N VAL A 51 2.18 -1.93 5.00
CA VAL A 51 3.54 -1.51 4.68
C VAL A 51 3.84 -0.14 5.28
N THR A 52 5.05 0.03 5.82
CA THR A 52 5.63 1.34 6.10
C THR A 52 6.90 1.56 5.30
N VAL A 53 7.29 2.83 5.12
CA VAL A 53 8.52 3.17 4.39
C VAL A 53 9.77 3.22 5.28
N ALA A 54 10.96 3.18 4.69
CA ALA A 54 12.24 3.18 5.43
C ALA A 54 12.38 4.36 6.40
N ASN A 55 11.96 5.56 5.99
CA ASN A 55 11.92 6.78 6.81
C ASN A 55 10.59 6.98 7.57
N GLY A 56 9.70 5.98 7.54
CA GLY A 56 8.47 5.98 8.33
C GLY A 56 8.77 5.88 9.82
N ARG A 57 7.80 6.28 10.64
CA ARG A 57 8.01 6.36 12.10
C ARG A 57 8.33 4.99 12.72
N PRO A 58 9.23 4.91 13.71
CA PRO A 58 9.60 3.65 14.36
C PRO A 58 8.40 2.86 14.90
N GLN A 59 7.36 3.55 15.38
CA GLN A 59 6.13 2.94 15.89
C GLN A 59 5.40 2.10 14.83
N LEU A 60 5.56 2.40 13.54
CA LEU A 60 4.93 1.62 12.48
C LEU A 60 5.72 0.35 12.16
N LYS A 61 7.06 0.43 12.18
CA LYS A 61 7.96 -0.64 11.70
C LYS A 61 7.74 -1.99 12.39
N GLU A 62 7.35 -1.97 13.66
CA GLU A 62 7.06 -3.19 14.44
C GLU A 62 5.61 -3.70 14.28
N ARG A 63 4.77 -2.99 13.53
CA ARG A 63 3.31 -3.18 13.47
C ARG A 63 2.79 -3.39 12.05
N VAL A 64 3.68 -3.50 11.08
CA VAL A 64 3.36 -3.72 9.67
C VAL A 64 4.00 -5.01 9.18
N ASP A 65 3.46 -5.58 8.11
CA ASP A 65 3.95 -6.82 7.51
C ASP A 65 5.29 -6.61 6.78
N TYR A 66 5.48 -5.40 6.24
CA TYR A 66 6.69 -5.06 5.48
C TYR A 66 7.17 -3.63 5.75
N VAL A 67 8.49 -3.47 5.83
CA VAL A 67 9.16 -2.17 5.85
C VAL A 67 9.98 -2.07 4.58
N THR A 68 9.73 -1.07 3.75
CA THR A 68 10.48 -0.92 2.51
C THR A 68 11.95 -0.58 2.78
N ALA A 69 12.84 -1.02 1.89
CA ALA A 69 14.24 -0.59 1.90
C ALA A 69 14.38 0.85 1.41
N ALA A 70 13.62 1.24 0.39
CA ALA A 70 13.57 2.62 -0.10
C ALA A 70 12.79 3.55 0.85
N GLU A 71 13.18 4.83 0.87
CA GLU A 71 12.40 5.87 1.55
C GLU A 71 11.18 6.30 0.74
N GLY A 72 10.22 6.93 1.42
CA GLY A 72 9.11 7.64 0.77
C GLY A 72 9.63 8.67 -0.24
N GLY A 73 9.06 8.67 -1.44
CA GLY A 73 9.52 9.52 -2.55
C GLY A 73 10.81 9.05 -3.24
N LYS A 74 11.49 8.00 -2.72
CA LYS A 74 12.73 7.44 -3.28
C LYS A 74 12.57 6.00 -3.80
N GLY A 75 11.34 5.62 -4.17
CA GLY A 75 11.05 4.32 -4.79
C GLY A 75 10.24 3.34 -3.92
N ALA A 76 9.88 3.69 -2.68
CA ALA A 76 9.13 2.78 -1.79
C ALA A 76 7.84 2.21 -2.42
N VAL A 77 7.03 3.04 -3.09
CA VAL A 77 5.81 2.57 -3.77
C VAL A 77 6.15 1.59 -4.91
N ARG A 78 7.23 1.86 -5.66
CA ARG A 78 7.67 1.00 -6.75
C ARG A 78 8.13 -0.37 -6.23
N GLU A 79 8.89 -0.37 -5.15
CA GLU A 79 9.34 -1.58 -4.45
C GLU A 79 8.15 -2.47 -4.05
N VAL A 80 7.11 -1.88 -3.46
CA VAL A 80 5.89 -2.61 -3.07
C VAL A 80 5.12 -3.12 -4.28
N ILE A 81 5.00 -2.33 -5.36
CA ILE A 81 4.36 -2.76 -6.61
C ILE A 81 5.09 -3.97 -7.19
N ASP A 82 6.42 -3.94 -7.27
CA ASP A 82 7.23 -5.03 -7.81
C ASP A 82 7.07 -6.29 -6.95
N LEU A 83 7.08 -6.15 -5.61
CA LEU A 83 6.83 -7.25 -4.68
C LEU A 83 5.47 -7.92 -4.93
N ILE A 84 4.40 -7.13 -5.05
CA ILE A 84 3.05 -7.64 -5.31
C ILE A 84 2.98 -8.34 -6.66
N LEU A 85 3.51 -7.72 -7.73
CA LEU A 85 3.50 -8.30 -9.07
C LEU A 85 4.30 -9.60 -9.14
N TYR A 86 5.44 -9.65 -8.45
CA TYR A 86 6.28 -10.84 -8.36
C TYR A 86 5.53 -12.00 -7.71
N HIS A 87 4.95 -11.79 -6.52
CA HIS A 87 4.21 -12.83 -5.81
C HIS A 87 2.88 -13.23 -6.49
N GLN A 88 2.32 -12.39 -7.35
CA GLN A 88 1.18 -12.73 -8.19
C GLN A 88 1.55 -13.42 -9.52
N GLY A 89 2.85 -13.66 -9.78
CA GLY A 89 3.32 -14.23 -11.05
C GLY A 89 3.15 -13.30 -12.26
N LYS A 90 2.80 -12.03 -12.03
CA LYS A 90 2.55 -11.03 -13.07
C LYS A 90 3.82 -10.32 -13.53
N TRP A 91 4.88 -10.36 -12.73
CA TRP A 91 6.15 -9.70 -13.06
C TRP A 91 6.80 -10.28 -14.32
N ALA A 92 6.93 -11.60 -14.41
CA ALA A 92 7.53 -12.27 -15.56
C ALA A 92 6.76 -11.97 -16.86
N ALA A 93 5.43 -12.11 -16.83
CA ALA A 93 4.56 -11.79 -17.96
C ALA A 93 4.67 -10.32 -18.42
N LEU A 94 4.92 -9.38 -17.50
CA LEU A 94 5.14 -7.98 -17.84
C LEU A 94 6.47 -7.78 -18.58
N ILE A 95 7.54 -8.41 -18.12
CA ILE A 95 8.86 -8.33 -18.77
C ILE A 95 8.80 -8.92 -20.18
N GLU A 96 8.25 -10.12 -20.33
CA GLU A 96 8.08 -10.78 -21.63
C GLU A 96 7.32 -9.90 -22.63
N LYS A 97 6.27 -9.22 -22.18
CA LYS A 97 5.49 -8.30 -23.01
C LYS A 97 6.27 -7.05 -23.45
N LEU A 98 7.21 -6.59 -22.65
CA LEU A 98 7.99 -5.37 -22.92
C LEU A 98 9.24 -5.64 -23.75
N GLU A 99 9.75 -6.88 -23.75
CA GLU A 99 10.89 -7.31 -24.57
C GLU A 99 10.49 -7.70 -26.00
N GLN A 100 9.19 -7.89 -26.25
CA GLN A 100 8.60 -8.08 -27.59
C GLN A 100 8.44 -6.75 -28.34
#